data_AF-A0A272ETR5-F1
#
_entry.id   AF-A0A272ETR5-F1
#
_cell.length_a   1.000
_cell.length_b   1.000
_cell.length_c   1.000
_cell.angle_alpha   90.00
_cell.angle_beta   90.00
_cell.angle_gamma   90.00
#
_symmetry.space_group_name_H-M   'P 1'
#
loop_
_entity.id
_entity.type
_entity.pdbx_description
1 polymer ?
#
loop_
_entity_poly.entity_id
_entity_poly.type
_entity_poly.pdbx_seq_one_letter_code
_entity_poly.pdbx_strand_id
1 'polypeptide(L)'
;MHESFDYVTEVLDNPAGLVRITGSSRFDWRSYGELMEWYHSLRGSDRFGAWTALTPFFVCGNTGVLHSYSTERWARAGLSRPAEEPAKWFVLRPGLQDAQLAIRLEMEEYGWAKLHLTLDDATATIHLSEVFDPFPELVAWGREIGEGDLPIEMEIDEEGQEAVLTVLRTDDPQRVLLRVTRKYENTTLLEGIMARATLAAALKAELLRFFAVEFDPQHWDLRGDPEDIEDDHVFVKDTVLNHPWLATADSANGPRSQDTEVL
;
A
#
# COMPACT_ATOMS: atom_id res chain seq x y z
N MET A 1 16.13 -17.26 -28.23
CA MET A 1 16.24 -18.20 -27.09
C MET A 1 16.85 -17.37 -25.98
N HIS A 2 16.05 -16.90 -25.03
CA HIS A 2 16.53 -16.01 -23.96
C HIS A 2 17.10 -16.90 -22.85
N GLU A 3 18.40 -16.78 -22.56
CA GLU A 3 18.99 -17.39 -21.38
C GLU A 3 18.40 -16.69 -20.15
N SER A 4 17.83 -17.47 -19.23
CA SER A 4 17.41 -16.96 -17.92
C SER A 4 18.63 -16.38 -17.21
N PHE A 5 18.53 -15.14 -16.73
CA PHE A 5 19.62 -14.51 -15.98
C PHE A 5 19.63 -15.05 -14.54
N ASP A 6 20.75 -15.61 -14.10
CA ASP A 6 20.95 -15.98 -12.70
C ASP A 6 20.89 -14.73 -11.80
N TYR A 7 20.30 -14.85 -10.61
CA TYR A 7 20.38 -13.82 -9.57
C TYR A 7 21.83 -13.60 -9.17
N VAL A 8 22.27 -12.34 -9.09
CA VAL A 8 23.54 -12.00 -8.48
C VAL A 8 23.37 -12.01 -6.97
N THR A 9 24.07 -12.91 -6.28
CA THR A 9 24.02 -13.03 -4.81
C THR A 9 25.20 -12.36 -4.13
N GLU A 10 26.31 -12.17 -4.84
CA GLU A 10 27.51 -11.53 -4.31
C GLU A 10 28.20 -10.68 -5.37
N VAL A 11 28.60 -9.48 -4.97
CA VAL A 11 29.45 -8.58 -5.78
C VAL A 11 30.66 -8.15 -4.97
N LEU A 12 31.81 -8.12 -5.64
CA LEU A 12 32.99 -7.44 -5.16
C LEU A 12 32.95 -6.01 -5.71
N ASP A 13 32.57 -5.07 -4.87
CA ASP A 13 32.62 -3.65 -5.18
C ASP A 13 34.02 -3.11 -4.88
N ASN A 14 34.73 -2.68 -5.94
CA ASN A 14 36.02 -2.02 -5.81
C ASN A 14 35.82 -0.52 -6.08
N PRO A 15 36.01 0.37 -5.09
CA PRO A 15 35.81 1.80 -5.24
C PRO A 15 36.65 2.47 -6.34
N ALA A 16 37.68 1.79 -6.86
CA ALA A 16 38.57 2.26 -7.91
C ALA A 16 38.43 1.50 -9.25
N GLY A 17 37.42 0.64 -9.43
CA GLY A 17 37.33 -0.24 -10.61
C GLY A 17 35.91 -0.68 -11.01
N LEU A 18 35.85 -1.68 -11.89
CA LEU A 18 34.61 -2.32 -12.34
C LEU A 18 34.07 -3.28 -11.26
N VAL A 19 32.78 -3.16 -10.95
CA VAL A 19 32.05 -4.11 -10.08
C VAL A 19 32.15 -5.51 -10.69
N ARG A 20 32.56 -6.49 -9.89
CA ARG A 20 32.67 -7.89 -10.34
C ARG A 20 31.69 -8.78 -9.57
N ILE A 21 30.85 -9.50 -10.30
CA ILE A 21 29.98 -10.53 -9.74
C ILE A 21 30.85 -11.70 -9.25
N THR A 22 30.71 -12.09 -7.98
CA THR A 22 31.46 -13.22 -7.38
C THR A 22 30.56 -14.40 -7.03
N GLY A 23 29.25 -14.21 -7.01
CA GLY A 23 28.27 -15.25 -6.73
C GLY A 23 26.99 -15.02 -7.52
N SER A 24 26.44 -16.12 -8.03
CA SER A 24 25.10 -16.13 -8.61
C SER A 24 24.31 -17.36 -8.13
N SER A 25 22.98 -17.22 -8.05
CA SER A 25 22.05 -18.30 -7.82
C SER A 25 21.05 -18.37 -8.97
N ARG A 26 20.49 -19.56 -9.22
CA ARG A 26 19.52 -19.73 -10.29
C ARG A 26 18.27 -18.89 -10.06
N PHE A 27 17.73 -18.39 -11.16
CA PHE A 27 16.43 -17.73 -11.16
C PHE A 27 15.33 -18.78 -10.91
N ASP A 28 14.75 -18.76 -9.71
CA ASP A 28 13.78 -19.78 -9.28
C ASP A 28 12.40 -19.63 -9.95
N TRP A 29 12.12 -18.52 -10.64
CA TRP A 29 10.88 -18.32 -11.40
C TRP A 29 11.01 -18.86 -12.82
N ARG A 30 9.94 -19.38 -13.37
CA ARG A 30 9.90 -19.97 -14.73
C ARG A 30 10.10 -18.90 -15.80
N SER A 31 9.79 -17.64 -15.52
CA SER A 31 10.09 -16.49 -16.39
C SER A 31 10.15 -15.17 -15.64
N TYR A 32 10.78 -14.15 -16.23
CA TYR A 32 10.70 -12.77 -15.74
C TYR A 32 9.25 -12.27 -15.67
N GLY A 33 8.40 -12.67 -16.63
CA GLY A 33 6.96 -12.38 -16.61
C GLY A 33 6.29 -12.93 -15.36
N GLU A 34 6.60 -14.17 -14.97
CA GLU A 34 6.05 -14.79 -13.75
C GLU A 34 6.55 -14.12 -12.47
N LEU A 35 7.83 -13.68 -12.42
CA LEU A 35 8.32 -12.86 -11.31
C LEU A 35 7.58 -11.52 -11.24
N MET A 36 7.40 -10.85 -12.37
CA MET A 36 6.71 -9.55 -12.42
C MET A 36 5.22 -9.70 -12.12
N GLU A 37 4.57 -10.75 -12.60
CA GLU A 37 3.20 -11.11 -12.23
C GLU A 37 3.11 -11.39 -10.74
N TRP A 38 4.01 -12.19 -10.16
CA TRP A 38 4.07 -12.42 -8.71
C TRP A 38 4.30 -11.12 -7.93
N TYR A 39 5.25 -10.30 -8.36
CA TYR A 39 5.62 -9.03 -7.73
C TYR A 39 4.45 -8.03 -7.76
N HIS A 40 3.82 -7.85 -8.92
CA HIS A 40 2.67 -6.97 -9.11
C HIS A 40 1.35 -7.55 -8.61
N SER A 41 1.21 -8.87 -8.46
CA SER A 41 -0.02 -9.49 -7.90
C SER A 41 -0.01 -9.55 -6.38
N LEU A 42 1.16 -9.69 -5.73
CA LEU A 42 1.26 -9.70 -4.27
C LEU A 42 1.56 -8.34 -3.66
N ARG A 43 2.32 -7.46 -4.32
CA ARG A 43 2.68 -6.13 -3.77
C ARG A 43 2.13 -4.98 -4.63
N GLY A 44 1.07 -5.25 -5.39
CA GLY A 44 0.49 -4.49 -6.51
C GLY A 44 0.11 -3.01 -6.37
N SER A 45 0.57 -2.33 -5.33
CA SER A 45 0.45 -0.88 -5.16
C SER A 45 1.79 -0.16 -5.13
N ASP A 46 2.93 -0.87 -5.16
CA ASP A 46 4.22 -0.23 -5.42
C ASP A 46 4.33 0.08 -6.92
N ARG A 47 4.15 1.36 -7.27
CA ARG A 47 4.40 1.84 -8.62
C ARG A 47 5.80 2.48 -8.61
N PHE A 48 6.69 1.98 -9.47
CA PHE A 48 8.07 2.47 -9.69
C PHE A 48 9.12 2.13 -8.63
N GLY A 49 8.88 1.21 -7.69
CA GLY A 49 9.91 0.78 -6.73
C GLY A 49 10.14 1.81 -5.61
N ALA A 50 9.18 2.70 -5.37
CA ALA A 50 9.22 3.68 -4.29
C ALA A 50 9.00 3.04 -2.91
N TRP A 51 8.39 1.84 -2.90
CA TRP A 51 8.11 1.07 -1.69
C TRP A 51 9.05 -0.14 -1.48
N THR A 52 9.38 -0.86 -2.54
CA THR A 52 10.07 -2.15 -2.43
C THR A 52 11.60 -2.05 -2.46
N ALA A 53 12.25 -3.05 -1.86
CA ALA A 53 13.69 -3.26 -1.94
C ALA A 53 14.18 -3.76 -3.32
N LEU A 54 13.30 -3.85 -4.32
CA LEU A 54 13.57 -4.34 -5.66
C LEU A 54 13.39 -3.20 -6.66
N THR A 55 14.50 -2.70 -7.20
CA THR A 55 14.46 -1.74 -8.31
C THR A 55 14.64 -2.49 -9.63
N PRO A 56 13.59 -2.66 -10.46
CA PRO A 56 13.76 -3.25 -11.78
C PRO A 56 14.53 -2.27 -12.68
N PHE A 57 15.69 -2.68 -13.18
CA PHE A 57 16.42 -1.94 -14.21
C PHE A 57 16.24 -2.62 -15.56
N PHE A 58 15.79 -1.87 -16.56
CA PHE A 58 15.83 -2.33 -17.94
C PHE A 58 17.26 -2.24 -18.46
N VAL A 59 17.91 -3.39 -18.66
CA VAL A 59 19.18 -3.45 -19.41
C VAL A 59 18.84 -3.56 -20.89
N CYS A 60 18.36 -2.46 -21.48
CA CYS A 60 18.17 -2.35 -22.92
C CYS A 60 18.94 -1.13 -23.44
N GLY A 61 19.84 -1.34 -24.40
CA GLY A 61 20.56 -0.25 -25.06
C GLY A 61 19.60 0.68 -25.80
N ASN A 62 19.77 1.98 -25.57
CA ASN A 62 19.12 3.10 -26.29
C ASN A 62 17.59 3.04 -26.42
N THR A 63 16.87 3.12 -25.30
CA THR A 63 15.51 3.67 -25.31
C THR A 63 15.50 5.03 -24.63
N GLY A 64 14.89 6.01 -25.29
CA GLY A 64 14.84 7.39 -24.82
C GLY A 64 14.21 7.49 -23.43
N VAL A 65 14.63 8.51 -22.69
CA VAL A 65 14.13 8.81 -21.34
C VAL A 65 12.61 8.93 -21.39
N LEU A 66 11.89 8.09 -20.64
CA LEU A 66 10.50 8.34 -20.28
C LEU A 66 10.50 9.62 -19.44
N HIS A 67 9.96 10.70 -20.01
CA HIS A 67 9.97 12.01 -19.36
C HIS A 67 9.16 11.94 -18.06
N SER A 68 9.65 12.58 -17.00
CA SER A 68 9.00 12.65 -15.68
C SER A 68 7.52 13.06 -15.77
N TYR A 69 7.18 13.91 -16.73
CA TYR A 69 5.81 14.33 -17.02
C TYR A 69 4.86 13.18 -17.37
N SER A 70 5.34 12.13 -18.03
CA SER A 70 4.58 10.93 -18.40
C SER A 70 4.56 9.88 -17.29
N THR A 71 5.59 9.84 -16.46
CA THR A 71 5.67 8.90 -15.34
C THR A 71 4.95 9.43 -14.10
N GLU A 72 5.06 10.70 -13.75
CA GLU A 72 4.50 11.26 -12.50
C GLU A 72 3.00 11.57 -12.58
N ARG A 73 2.47 11.90 -13.77
CA ARG A 73 1.07 12.30 -13.93
C ARG A 73 0.13 11.12 -14.19
N TRP A 74 0.64 10.03 -14.77
CA TRP A 74 -0.12 8.80 -15.03
C TRP A 74 0.27 7.67 -14.08
N ALA A 75 1.44 7.75 -13.43
CA ALA A 75 1.72 6.94 -12.26
C ALA A 75 1.43 7.71 -10.99
N ARG A 76 0.27 7.41 -10.43
CA ARG A 76 0.01 7.52 -9.01
C ARG A 76 1.22 6.91 -8.28
N ALA A 77 1.80 7.59 -7.30
CA ALA A 77 3.00 7.12 -6.61
C ALA A 77 2.77 5.79 -5.87
N GLY A 78 1.51 5.41 -5.65
CA GLY A 78 1.16 4.19 -4.96
C GLY A 78 1.51 4.31 -3.48
N LEU A 79 2.20 3.30 -2.93
CA LEU A 79 2.80 3.38 -1.60
C LEU A 79 4.22 3.94 -1.69
N SER A 80 4.63 4.76 -0.72
CA SER A 80 5.99 5.26 -0.61
C SER A 80 6.55 5.16 0.82
N ARG A 81 7.87 5.23 0.93
CA ARG A 81 8.58 5.34 2.21
C ARG A 81 8.70 6.82 2.56
N PRO A 82 8.10 7.30 3.66
CA PRO A 82 8.36 8.65 4.12
C PRO A 82 9.85 8.79 4.47
N ALA A 83 10.42 9.96 4.19
CA ALA A 83 11.81 10.27 4.54
C ALA A 83 12.03 10.37 6.06
N GLU A 84 10.95 10.53 6.83
CA GLU A 84 10.98 10.66 8.28
C GLU A 84 11.03 9.29 8.97
N GLU A 85 11.89 9.16 9.99
CA GLU A 85 11.97 7.96 10.83
C GLU A 85 12.05 8.34 12.31
N PRO A 86 10.90 8.68 12.94
CA PRO A 86 10.86 9.21 14.30
C PRO A 86 11.46 8.26 15.34
N ALA A 87 11.29 6.94 15.15
CA ALA A 87 11.80 5.92 16.06
C ALA A 87 13.32 6.01 16.34
N LYS A 88 14.09 6.65 15.46
CA LYS A 88 15.54 6.88 15.68
C LYS A 88 15.83 7.95 16.72
N TRP A 89 14.90 8.89 16.94
CA TRP A 89 15.15 10.13 17.66
C TRP A 89 14.14 10.41 18.78
N PHE A 90 13.00 9.71 18.78
CA PHE A 90 11.90 9.91 19.70
C PHE A 90 11.51 8.60 20.39
N VAL A 91 11.19 8.72 21.68
CA VAL A 91 10.69 7.64 22.54
C VAL A 91 9.32 8.05 23.04
N LEU A 92 8.35 7.15 22.98
CA LEU A 92 7.02 7.40 23.51
C LEU A 92 7.09 7.72 25.00
N ARG A 93 6.43 8.80 25.40
CA ARG A 93 6.32 9.17 26.82
C ARG A 93 5.65 8.02 27.58
N PRO A 94 6.23 7.54 28.71
CA PRO A 94 5.58 6.55 29.55
C PRO A 94 4.17 6.98 29.95
N GLY A 95 3.19 6.10 29.77
CA GLY A 95 1.78 6.36 30.07
C GLY A 95 1.01 7.16 29.02
N LEU A 96 1.61 7.49 27.86
CA LEU A 96 0.87 8.04 26.73
C LEU A 96 -0.17 7.03 26.26
N GLN A 97 -1.45 7.40 26.28
CA GLN A 97 -2.55 6.56 25.83
C GLN A 97 -2.63 6.51 24.30
N ASP A 98 -3.28 5.48 23.78
CA ASP A 98 -3.63 5.41 22.37
C ASP A 98 -4.82 6.33 22.09
N ALA A 99 -4.76 7.05 20.97
CA ALA A 99 -5.87 7.81 20.43
C ALA A 99 -7.01 6.86 20.02
N GLN A 100 -8.25 7.30 20.23
CA GLN A 100 -9.42 6.55 19.80
C GLN A 100 -9.63 6.73 18.30
N LEU A 101 -9.40 5.65 17.55
CA LEU A 101 -9.55 5.64 16.10
C LEU A 101 -10.97 5.23 15.68
N ALA A 102 -11.54 5.98 14.76
CA ALA A 102 -12.66 5.56 13.93
C ALA A 102 -12.36 5.84 12.45
N ILE A 103 -12.67 4.86 11.59
CA ILE A 103 -12.55 4.96 10.13
C ILE A 103 -13.94 4.72 9.55
N ARG A 104 -14.40 5.61 8.69
CA ARG A 104 -15.68 5.49 7.99
C ARG A 104 -15.53 5.89 6.54
N LEU A 105 -15.92 4.99 5.64
CA LEU A 105 -16.17 5.27 4.24
C LEU A 105 -17.66 5.54 4.06
N GLU A 106 -17.97 6.56 3.27
CA GLU A 106 -19.34 6.92 2.91
C GLU A 106 -19.43 7.09 1.40
N MET A 107 -20.55 6.67 0.81
CA MET A 107 -20.85 6.95 -0.59
C MET A 107 -22.20 7.67 -0.67
N GLU A 108 -22.15 8.91 -1.13
CA GLU A 108 -23.30 9.78 -1.32
C GLU A 108 -23.94 9.56 -2.71
N GLU A 109 -24.99 10.32 -2.99
CA GLU A 109 -25.63 10.33 -4.30
C GLU A 109 -24.62 10.65 -5.42
N TYR A 110 -24.86 10.10 -6.61
CA TYR A 110 -24.04 10.32 -7.81
C TYR A 110 -22.60 9.81 -7.75
N GLY A 111 -22.29 8.93 -6.78
CA GLY A 111 -21.02 8.24 -6.69
C GLY A 111 -19.93 8.94 -5.89
N TRP A 112 -20.27 10.02 -5.21
CA TRP A 112 -19.30 10.80 -4.44
C TRP A 112 -18.95 10.01 -3.18
N ALA A 113 -17.70 9.58 -3.05
CA ALA A 113 -17.26 8.85 -1.88
C ALA A 113 -16.33 9.69 -0.99
N LYS A 114 -16.36 9.42 0.31
CA LYS A 114 -15.56 10.11 1.32
C LYS A 114 -14.94 9.11 2.28
N LEU A 115 -13.71 9.38 2.69
CA LEU A 115 -13.05 8.74 3.82
C LEU A 115 -13.00 9.71 5.00
N HIS A 116 -13.63 9.32 6.10
CA HIS A 116 -13.56 10.00 7.38
C HIS A 116 -12.61 9.24 8.30
N LEU A 117 -11.57 9.93 8.76
CA LEU A 117 -10.67 9.47 9.80
C LEU A 117 -10.92 10.30 11.03
N THR A 118 -11.19 9.65 12.16
CA THR A 118 -11.41 10.32 13.45
C THR A 118 -10.38 9.82 14.45
N LEU A 119 -9.67 10.75 15.08
CA LEU A 119 -8.79 10.52 16.22
C LEU A 119 -9.31 11.35 17.39
N ASP A 120 -9.77 10.67 18.44
CA ASP A 120 -10.40 11.28 19.61
C ASP A 120 -11.57 12.21 19.23
N ASP A 121 -11.42 13.53 19.35
CA ASP A 121 -12.43 14.54 19.04
C ASP A 121 -12.23 15.26 17.70
N ALA A 122 -11.21 14.87 16.93
CA ALA A 122 -10.87 15.46 15.65
C ALA A 122 -11.17 14.51 14.48
N THR A 123 -11.77 15.04 13.42
CA THR A 123 -12.09 14.30 12.19
C THR A 123 -11.50 14.99 10.97
N ALA A 124 -10.76 14.24 10.16
CA ALA A 124 -10.40 14.61 8.80
C ALA A 124 -11.36 13.93 7.82
N THR A 125 -11.80 14.70 6.82
CA THR A 125 -12.60 14.19 5.70
C THR A 125 -11.78 14.33 4.44
N ILE A 126 -11.69 13.25 3.68
CA ILE A 126 -10.94 13.15 2.43
C ILE A 126 -11.93 12.71 1.36
N HIS A 127 -12.05 13.48 0.30
CA HIS A 127 -12.89 13.14 -0.84
C HIS A 127 -12.18 12.10 -1.72
N LEU A 128 -12.91 11.09 -2.18
CA LEU A 128 -12.38 10.06 -3.05
C LEU A 128 -12.89 10.31 -4.46
N SER A 129 -12.04 10.05 -5.44
CA SER A 129 -12.36 10.20 -6.87
C SER A 129 -12.36 8.85 -7.54
N GLU A 130 -13.30 8.60 -8.44
CA GLU A 130 -13.28 7.44 -9.34
C GLU A 130 -12.24 7.60 -10.45
N VAL A 131 -11.95 8.84 -10.87
CA VAL A 131 -10.87 9.15 -11.83
C VAL A 131 -9.52 8.78 -11.22
N PHE A 132 -9.39 9.02 -9.92
CA PHE A 132 -8.26 8.60 -9.11
C PHE A 132 -8.74 7.63 -8.02
N ASP A 133 -9.17 6.43 -8.41
CA ASP A 133 -9.60 5.35 -7.48
C ASP A 133 -8.52 4.98 -6.42
N PRO A 134 -8.71 5.30 -5.12
CA PRO A 134 -7.70 5.05 -4.09
C PRO A 134 -7.82 3.68 -3.42
N PHE A 135 -8.82 2.85 -3.77
CA PHE A 135 -9.11 1.63 -3.05
C PHE A 135 -8.01 0.55 -3.13
N PRO A 136 -7.36 0.31 -4.28
CA PRO A 136 -6.23 -0.62 -4.35
C PRO A 136 -5.09 -0.22 -3.41
N GLU A 137 -4.74 1.07 -3.38
CA GLU A 137 -3.71 1.62 -2.50
C GLU A 137 -4.12 1.56 -1.02
N LEU A 138 -5.38 1.85 -0.68
CA LEU A 138 -5.90 1.72 0.69
C LEU A 138 -5.78 0.28 1.21
N VAL A 139 -6.15 -0.69 0.38
CA VAL A 139 -6.05 -2.12 0.71
C VAL A 139 -4.60 -2.50 0.99
N ALA A 140 -3.68 -2.08 0.14
CA ALA A 140 -2.28 -2.41 0.31
C ALA A 140 -1.65 -1.67 1.50
N TRP A 141 -1.96 -0.38 1.70
CA TRP A 141 -1.53 0.41 2.86
C TRP A 141 -1.94 -0.26 4.17
N GLY A 142 -3.21 -0.69 4.27
CA GLY A 142 -3.71 -1.43 5.42
C GLY A 142 -3.00 -2.77 5.65
N ARG A 143 -2.69 -3.52 4.58
CA ARG A 143 -1.91 -4.75 4.68
C ARG A 143 -0.52 -4.49 5.23
N GLU A 144 0.22 -3.53 4.67
CA GLU A 144 1.59 -3.24 5.10
C GLU A 144 1.63 -2.82 6.57
N ILE A 145 0.65 -2.01 7.02
CA ILE A 145 0.48 -1.70 8.46
C ILE A 145 0.25 -2.97 9.26
N GLY A 146 -0.62 -3.88 8.80
CA GLY A 146 -0.92 -5.15 9.46
C GLY A 146 0.28 -6.11 9.53
N GLU A 147 1.12 -6.13 8.51
CA GLU A 147 2.37 -6.92 8.46
C GLU A 147 3.51 -6.26 9.26
N GLY A 148 3.40 -4.95 9.52
CA GLY A 148 4.42 -4.18 10.22
C GLY A 148 5.53 -3.69 9.30
N ASP A 149 5.29 -3.70 7.99
CA ASP A 149 6.20 -3.10 7.03
C ASP A 149 6.02 -1.58 7.01
N LEU A 150 6.70 -0.93 7.95
CA LEU A 150 6.64 0.49 8.22
C LEU A 150 8.02 1.12 8.03
N PRO A 151 8.21 2.45 8.01
CA PRO A 151 7.15 3.43 7.86
C PRO A 151 6.55 3.35 6.46
N ILE A 152 5.34 3.86 6.30
CA ILE A 152 4.60 3.86 5.03
C ILE A 152 3.79 5.12 4.85
N GLU A 153 3.64 5.57 3.62
CA GLU A 153 2.68 6.60 3.26
C GLU A 153 1.95 6.27 1.95
N MET A 154 0.78 6.86 1.79
CA MET A 154 0.03 6.87 0.53
C MET A 154 -0.60 8.24 0.30
N GLU A 155 -0.89 8.54 -0.95
CA GLU A 155 -1.53 9.79 -1.38
C GLU A 155 -2.93 9.51 -1.95
N ILE A 156 -3.89 10.35 -1.58
CA ILE A 156 -5.25 10.35 -2.14
C ILE A 156 -5.44 11.68 -2.86
N ASP A 157 -5.64 11.62 -4.18
CA ASP A 157 -5.96 12.77 -5.04
C ASP A 157 -7.47 13.01 -5.02
N GLU A 158 -7.86 14.18 -4.51
CA GLU A 158 -9.23 14.67 -4.42
C GLU A 158 -9.62 15.52 -5.64
N GLU A 159 -9.00 15.25 -6.80
CA GLU A 159 -9.09 16.03 -8.05
C GLU A 159 -8.56 17.46 -7.90
N GLY A 160 -7.41 17.59 -7.22
CA GLY A 160 -6.65 18.83 -7.12
C GLY A 160 -6.11 19.13 -5.73
N GLN A 161 -6.81 18.73 -4.67
CA GLN A 161 -6.22 18.65 -3.33
C GLN A 161 -5.67 17.24 -3.11
N GLU A 162 -4.57 17.10 -2.38
CA GLU A 162 -3.97 15.80 -2.07
C GLU A 162 -3.85 15.61 -0.56
N ALA A 163 -4.49 14.53 -0.07
CA ALA A 163 -4.32 14.05 1.29
C ALA A 163 -3.18 13.03 1.34
N VAL A 164 -2.28 13.16 2.32
CA VAL A 164 -1.21 12.19 2.56
C VAL A 164 -1.47 11.49 3.89
N LEU A 165 -1.55 10.16 3.85
CA LEU A 165 -1.74 9.32 5.03
C LEU A 165 -0.42 8.61 5.33
N THR A 166 0.23 8.98 6.43
CA THR A 166 1.53 8.46 6.83
C THR A 166 1.42 7.66 8.13
N VAL A 167 2.03 6.47 8.17
CA VAL A 167 2.23 5.68 9.40
C VAL A 167 3.72 5.55 9.67
N LEU A 168 4.15 6.11 10.79
CA LEU A 168 5.54 6.12 11.21
C LEU A 168 5.78 5.12 12.36
N ARG A 169 6.97 4.52 12.35
CA ARG A 169 7.43 3.64 13.44
C ARG A 169 7.66 4.47 14.71
N THR A 170 7.39 3.85 15.86
CA THR A 170 7.81 4.33 17.17
C THR A 170 8.88 3.40 17.75
N ASP A 171 9.38 3.69 18.96
CA ASP A 171 10.27 2.79 19.71
C ASP A 171 9.56 1.50 20.17
N ASP A 172 8.23 1.50 20.21
CA ASP A 172 7.40 0.31 20.43
C ASP A 172 6.82 -0.20 19.10
N PRO A 173 7.19 -1.40 18.61
CA PRO A 173 6.70 -1.92 17.33
C PRO A 173 5.18 -2.24 17.31
N GLN A 174 4.52 -2.24 18.47
CA GLN A 174 3.06 -2.39 18.57
C GLN A 174 2.32 -1.06 18.44
N ARG A 175 3.03 0.07 18.57
CA ARG A 175 2.44 1.41 18.52
C ARG A 175 3.01 2.20 17.36
N VAL A 176 2.14 2.93 16.69
CA VAL A 176 2.48 3.71 15.49
C VAL A 176 1.96 5.12 15.63
N LEU A 177 2.62 6.04 14.93
CA LEU A 177 2.14 7.40 14.72
C LEU A 177 1.40 7.45 13.38
N LEU A 178 0.10 7.67 13.42
CA LEU A 178 -0.68 8.03 12.23
C LEU A 178 -0.66 9.55 12.08
N ARG A 179 -0.35 10.01 10.88
CA ARG A 179 -0.42 11.42 10.49
C ARG A 179 -1.21 11.56 9.20
N VAL A 180 -2.08 12.56 9.15
CA VAL A 180 -2.81 12.96 7.94
C VAL A 180 -2.48 14.42 7.64
N THR A 181 -1.98 14.71 6.44
CA THR A 181 -1.62 16.07 6.01
C THR A 181 -2.23 16.44 4.67
N ARG A 182 -2.25 17.75 4.39
CA ARG A 182 -2.50 18.32 3.05
C ARG A 182 -1.15 18.58 2.37
N LYS A 183 -0.86 17.88 1.27
CA LYS A 183 0.47 17.88 0.62
C LYS A 183 0.97 19.28 0.27
N TYR A 184 0.12 20.10 -0.34
CA TYR A 184 0.50 21.42 -0.83
C TYR A 184 0.32 22.55 0.19
N GLU A 185 -0.36 22.29 1.30
CA GLU A 185 -0.70 23.29 2.31
C GLU A 185 0.20 23.16 3.55
N ASN A 186 1.07 22.14 3.61
CA ASN A 186 1.90 21.80 4.77
C ASN A 186 1.11 21.80 6.10
N THR A 187 -0.17 21.41 6.03
CA THR A 187 -1.09 21.47 7.16
C THR A 187 -1.36 20.05 7.64
N THR A 188 -1.11 19.80 8.93
CA THR A 188 -1.50 18.55 9.61
C THR A 188 -2.97 18.61 9.98
N LEU A 189 -3.75 17.66 9.47
CA LEU A 189 -5.17 17.51 9.76
C LEU A 189 -5.39 16.67 11.02
N LEU A 190 -4.64 15.57 11.13
CA LEU A 190 -4.70 14.64 12.26
C LEU A 190 -3.30 14.12 12.56
N GLU A 191 -3.03 13.89 13.84
CA GLU A 191 -1.83 13.20 14.29
C GLU A 191 -2.12 12.49 15.62
N GLY A 192 -1.77 11.22 15.74
CA GLY A 192 -2.01 10.47 16.97
C GLY A 192 -1.24 9.15 17.05
N ILE A 193 -0.92 8.74 18.28
CA ILE A 193 -0.33 7.43 18.57
C ILE A 193 -1.45 6.42 18.81
N MET A 194 -1.34 5.24 18.21
CA MET A 194 -2.30 4.16 18.42
C MET A 194 -1.65 2.78 18.27
N ALA A 195 -2.37 1.74 18.70
CA ALA A 195 -2.00 0.38 18.41
C ALA A 195 -2.06 0.08 16.90
N ARG A 196 -0.95 -0.44 16.35
CA ARG A 196 -0.80 -0.80 14.93
C ARG A 196 -1.88 -1.78 14.47
N ALA A 197 -2.12 -2.82 15.27
CA ALA A 197 -3.11 -3.84 14.97
C ALA A 197 -4.53 -3.26 14.91
N THR A 198 -4.86 -2.31 15.80
CA THR A 198 -6.16 -1.63 15.80
C THR A 198 -6.35 -0.80 14.53
N LEU A 199 -5.32 -0.08 14.07
CA LEU A 199 -5.38 0.68 12.81
C LEU A 199 -5.66 -0.23 11.61
N ALA A 200 -4.87 -1.29 11.44
CA ALA A 200 -5.06 -2.23 10.32
C ALA A 200 -6.43 -2.92 10.37
N ALA A 201 -6.86 -3.36 11.57
CA ALA A 201 -8.14 -4.04 11.74
C ALA A 201 -9.34 -3.11 11.49
N ALA A 202 -9.28 -1.86 11.96
CA ALA A 202 -10.33 -0.87 11.74
C ALA A 202 -10.50 -0.56 10.24
N LEU A 203 -9.38 -0.37 9.51
CA LEU A 203 -9.43 -0.14 8.07
C LEU A 203 -9.97 -1.36 7.32
N LYS A 204 -9.48 -2.56 7.67
CA LYS A 204 -9.95 -3.82 7.09
C LYS A 204 -11.46 -3.99 7.27
N ALA A 205 -11.95 -3.81 8.49
CA ALA A 205 -13.36 -3.95 8.81
C ALA A 205 -14.22 -2.91 8.05
N GLU A 206 -13.73 -1.68 7.94
CA GLU A 206 -14.46 -0.63 7.25
C GLU A 206 -14.51 -0.84 5.73
N LEU A 207 -13.43 -1.27 5.10
CA LEU A 207 -13.42 -1.65 3.68
C LEU A 207 -14.42 -2.77 3.40
N LEU A 208 -14.41 -3.83 4.21
CA LEU A 208 -15.37 -4.94 4.07
C LEU A 208 -16.82 -4.44 4.21
N ARG A 209 -17.11 -3.62 5.22
CA ARG A 209 -18.43 -3.07 5.45
C ARG A 209 -18.89 -2.18 4.29
N PHE A 210 -18.03 -1.27 3.84
CA PHE A 210 -18.33 -0.32 2.78
C PHE A 210 -18.68 -1.04 1.48
N PHE A 211 -17.83 -1.95 1.01
CA PHE A 211 -18.08 -2.70 -0.23
C PHE A 211 -19.25 -3.70 -0.15
N ALA A 212 -19.60 -4.15 1.05
CA ALA A 212 -20.73 -5.04 1.26
C ALA A 212 -22.08 -4.31 1.30
N VAL A 213 -22.13 -3.10 1.87
CA VAL A 213 -23.40 -2.46 2.24
C VAL A 213 -23.67 -1.16 1.49
N GLU A 214 -22.64 -0.40 1.13
CA GLU A 214 -22.79 1.02 0.78
C GLU A 214 -22.21 1.39 -0.59
N PHE A 215 -21.18 0.68 -1.05
CA PHE A 215 -20.57 0.91 -2.35
C PHE A 215 -21.53 0.59 -3.49
N ASP A 216 -21.68 1.53 -4.41
CA ASP A 216 -22.47 1.38 -5.63
C ASP A 216 -21.57 1.37 -6.88
N PRO A 217 -21.31 0.19 -7.48
CA PRO A 217 -20.47 0.08 -8.67
C PRO A 217 -21.05 0.80 -9.89
N GLN A 218 -22.37 1.05 -9.95
CA GLN A 218 -22.96 1.75 -11.08
C GLN A 218 -22.51 3.20 -11.17
N HIS A 219 -22.27 3.82 -10.02
CA HIS A 219 -21.85 5.22 -9.95
C HIS A 219 -20.33 5.39 -9.89
N TRP A 220 -19.60 4.35 -9.45
CA TRP A 220 -18.14 4.38 -9.36
C TRP A 220 -17.46 3.83 -10.62
N ASP A 221 -17.74 2.57 -10.97
CA ASP A 221 -17.04 1.85 -12.04
C ASP A 221 -17.62 2.20 -13.43
N LEU A 222 -18.94 2.41 -13.51
CA LEU A 222 -19.67 2.56 -14.77
C LEU A 222 -20.05 4.01 -15.09
N ARG A 223 -19.33 4.98 -14.54
CA ARG A 223 -19.55 6.41 -14.78
C ARG A 223 -19.10 6.77 -16.21
N GLY A 224 -19.94 6.52 -17.21
CA GLY A 224 -19.59 6.71 -18.63
C GLY A 224 -20.64 6.17 -19.60
N ASP A 225 -20.30 6.10 -20.89
CA ASP A 225 -21.16 5.46 -21.90
C ASP A 225 -21.15 3.93 -21.68
N PRO A 226 -22.29 3.27 -21.51
CA PRO A 226 -22.35 1.81 -21.38
C PRO A 226 -21.72 1.05 -22.56
N GLU A 227 -21.57 1.69 -23.72
CA GLU A 227 -20.90 1.11 -24.89
C GLU A 227 -19.36 1.10 -24.79
N ASP A 228 -18.77 1.82 -23.82
CA ASP A 228 -17.32 1.89 -23.57
C ASP A 228 -16.82 0.83 -22.55
N ILE A 229 -17.70 -0.02 -22.02
CA ILE A 229 -17.32 -1.09 -21.08
C ILE A 229 -16.74 -2.25 -21.89
N GLU A 230 -15.42 -2.42 -21.84
CA GLU A 230 -14.73 -3.57 -22.44
C GLU A 230 -15.17 -4.88 -21.74
N ASP A 231 -15.24 -5.98 -22.50
CA ASP A 231 -15.68 -7.31 -22.01
C ASP A 231 -14.82 -7.85 -20.84
N ASP A 232 -13.63 -7.29 -20.61
CA ASP A 232 -12.68 -7.63 -19.54
C ASP A 232 -12.64 -6.61 -18.39
N HIS A 233 -13.61 -5.70 -18.31
CA HIS A 233 -13.70 -4.72 -17.22
C HIS A 233 -13.78 -5.41 -15.84
N VAL A 234 -12.81 -5.09 -14.97
CA VAL A 234 -12.75 -5.61 -13.60
C VAL A 234 -13.29 -4.55 -12.64
N PHE A 235 -14.40 -4.86 -11.98
CA PHE A 235 -15.01 -3.98 -10.98
C PHE A 235 -14.08 -3.80 -9.78
N VAL A 236 -13.97 -2.57 -9.28
CA VAL A 236 -13.14 -2.25 -8.11
C VAL A 236 -13.57 -3.06 -6.89
N LYS A 237 -14.88 -3.25 -6.71
CA LYS A 237 -15.43 -4.11 -5.65
C LYS A 237 -14.84 -5.53 -5.67
N ASP A 238 -14.73 -6.13 -6.84
CA ASP A 238 -14.20 -7.50 -6.97
C ASP A 238 -12.69 -7.51 -6.71
N THR A 239 -11.97 -6.50 -7.19
CA THR A 239 -10.53 -6.33 -6.92
C THR A 239 -10.25 -6.22 -5.41
N VAL A 240 -11.03 -5.39 -4.71
CA VAL A 240 -10.88 -5.17 -3.26
C VAL A 240 -11.27 -6.41 -2.47
N LEU A 241 -12.47 -6.96 -2.67
CA LEU A 241 -12.98 -8.06 -1.85
C LEU A 241 -12.22 -9.38 -2.06
N ASN A 242 -11.66 -9.61 -3.25
CA ASN A 242 -10.85 -10.79 -3.52
C ASN A 242 -9.37 -10.63 -3.11
N HIS A 243 -8.96 -9.44 -2.66
CA HIS A 243 -7.59 -9.24 -2.23
C HIS A 243 -7.26 -10.14 -1.02
N PRO A 244 -6.12 -10.88 -1.01
CA PRO A 244 -5.82 -11.88 0.01
C PRO A 244 -5.88 -11.35 1.46
N TRP A 245 -5.44 -10.11 1.68
CA TRP A 245 -5.48 -9.47 3.00
C TRP A 245 -6.92 -9.35 3.55
N LEU A 246 -7.89 -9.07 2.68
CA LEU A 246 -9.31 -8.96 3.04
C LEU A 246 -9.99 -10.34 3.11
N ALA A 247 -9.66 -11.23 2.18
CA ALA A 247 -10.21 -12.59 2.09
C ALA A 247 -9.77 -13.53 3.24
N THR A 248 -8.67 -13.23 3.91
CA THR A 248 -8.21 -14.04 5.05
C THR A 248 -9.11 -13.80 6.26
N ALA A 249 -9.87 -14.82 6.67
CA ALA A 249 -10.53 -14.85 7.98
C ALA A 249 -9.47 -14.89 9.08
N ASP A 250 -9.61 -14.05 10.12
CA ASP A 250 -8.66 -13.97 11.24
C ASP A 250 -8.24 -15.35 11.74
N SER A 251 -7.06 -15.78 11.31
CA SER A 251 -6.48 -17.06 11.67
C SER A 251 -5.73 -16.90 12.98
N ALA A 252 -6.45 -16.47 14.02
CA ALA A 252 -6.04 -16.65 15.41
C ALA A 252 -6.29 -18.10 15.82
N ASN A 253 -5.56 -19.04 15.22
CA ASN A 253 -5.33 -20.38 15.75
C ASN A 253 -4.06 -20.93 15.10
N GLY A 254 -2.95 -20.77 15.81
CA GLY A 254 -1.68 -21.39 15.43
C GLY A 254 -1.81 -22.92 15.32
N PRO A 255 -0.91 -23.57 14.57
CA PRO A 255 -0.94 -25.02 14.43
C PRO A 255 -0.78 -25.66 15.81
N ARG A 256 -1.80 -26.42 16.24
CA ARG A 256 -1.67 -27.35 17.36
C ARG A 256 -0.55 -28.32 17.03
N SER A 257 0.51 -28.27 17.81
CA SER A 257 1.54 -29.30 17.85
C SER A 257 0.85 -30.66 18.02
N GLN A 258 1.01 -31.54 17.03
CA GLN A 258 0.63 -32.94 17.20
C GLN A 258 1.65 -33.58 18.14
N ASP A 259 1.12 -34.11 19.24
CA ASP A 259 1.85 -34.89 20.22
C ASP A 259 2.58 -36.06 19.56
N THR A 260 3.80 -36.26 20.03
CA THR A 260 4.64 -37.41 19.73
C THR A 260 4.09 -38.60 20.52
N GLU A 261 3.36 -39.51 19.87
CA GLU A 261 3.14 -40.85 20.44
C GLU A 261 4.36 -41.72 20.14
N VAL A 262 5.11 -41.97 21.22
CA VAL A 262 6.11 -43.03 21.32
C VAL A 262 5.37 -44.36 21.46
N LEU A 263 5.60 -45.28 20.53
CA LEU A 263 5.64 -46.72 20.77
C LEU A 263 6.76 -47.34 19.94
#